data_AF-A0A7V4E5C0-F1
#
_entry.id   AF-A0A7V4E5C0-F1
#
_cell.length_a   1.000
_cell.length_b   1.000
_cell.length_c   1.000
_cell.angle_alpha   90.00
_cell.angle_beta   90.00
_cell.angle_gamma   90.00
#
_symmetry.space_group_name_H-M   'P 1'
#
loop_
_entity.id
_entity.type
_entity.pdbx_description
1 polymer ?
#
loop_
_entity_poly.entity_id
_entity_poly.type
_entity_poly.pdbx_seq_one_letter_code
_entity_poly.pdbx_strand_id
1 'polypeptide(L)'
;MITLLLLIFGQSIEFARHLEKEGDLFRAIYEYKRVYYESNDPALKDLAANKIAYLSIKIGSYNDALRYAERISDNDPLKKIKLGFPHLYLGNYETAEYFWKDNDTLLAWLYLKSGKLDRAQLLVSDISVSRKSPILGGFLSAIVPGTGKIYAGRAFDGLLSLLINVSTGYSAYRAYRYGRELEFYLYSGLFLIFYLGDIYGSYVAVNEYNRVSLEKAVKDFEVRFNIWKYWF
;
A
#
# COMPACT_ATOMS: atom_id res chain seq x y z
N MET A 1 29.25 36.52 17.98
CA MET A 1 28.01 36.36 17.18
C MET A 1 27.94 35.00 16.49
N ILE A 2 28.98 34.55 15.78
CA ILE A 2 29.03 33.24 15.10
C ILE A 2 28.85 32.05 16.07
N THR A 3 29.49 32.08 17.24
CA THR A 3 29.40 31.00 18.25
C THR A 3 28.00 30.85 18.85
N LEU A 4 27.25 31.95 18.96
CA LEU A 4 25.88 31.95 19.51
C LEU A 4 24.88 31.33 18.50
N LEU A 5 25.05 31.64 17.21
CA LEU A 5 24.23 31.06 16.14
C LEU A 5 24.48 29.55 15.98
N LEU A 6 25.74 29.11 16.06
CA LEU A 6 26.07 27.68 16.04
C LEU A 6 25.46 26.91 17.23
N LEU A 7 25.42 27.52 18.42
CA LEU A 7 24.75 26.97 19.60
C LEU A 7 23.23 26.87 19.42
N ILE A 8 22.60 27.90 18.84
CA ILE A 8 21.14 27.92 18.61
C ILE A 8 20.74 26.87 17.56
N PHE A 9 21.44 26.79 16.43
CA PHE A 9 21.14 25.79 15.40
C PHE A 9 21.44 24.36 15.85
N GLY A 10 22.51 24.18 16.65
CA GLY A 10 22.79 22.90 17.30
C GLY A 10 21.66 22.46 18.23
N GLN A 11 21.12 23.37 19.05
CA GLN A 11 19.96 23.10 19.90
C GLN A 11 18.69 22.81 19.09
N SER A 12 18.41 23.55 18.01
CA SER A 12 17.26 23.30 17.14
C SER A 12 17.32 21.92 16.47
N ILE A 13 18.49 21.48 16.00
CA ILE A 13 18.65 20.16 15.39
C ILE A 13 18.47 19.05 16.44
N GLU A 14 19.09 19.18 17.61
CA GLU A 14 18.92 18.19 18.69
C GLU A 14 17.47 18.14 19.19
N PHE A 15 16.80 19.28 19.27
CA PHE A 15 15.39 19.35 19.60
C PHE A 15 14.51 18.70 18.52
N ALA A 16 14.79 18.98 17.24
CA ALA A 16 14.10 18.31 16.13
C ALA A 16 14.29 16.79 16.17
N ARG A 17 15.51 16.31 16.46
CA ARG A 17 15.81 14.87 16.65
C ARG A 17 15.08 14.27 17.85
N HIS A 18 14.92 15.04 18.93
CA HIS A 18 14.15 14.61 20.09
C HIS A 18 12.67 14.44 19.72
N LEU A 19 12.07 15.42 19.04
CA LEU A 19 10.70 15.35 18.53
C LEU A 19 10.49 14.19 17.55
N GLU A 20 11.48 13.90 16.68
CA GLU A 20 11.45 12.71 15.82
C GLU A 20 11.34 11.41 16.64
N LYS A 21 12.09 11.30 17.74
CA LYS A 21 12.07 10.12 18.62
C LYS A 21 10.76 9.98 19.38
N GLU A 22 10.15 11.10 19.75
CA GLU A 22 8.81 11.13 20.39
C GLU A 22 7.67 10.85 19.39
N GLY A 23 7.96 10.89 18.08
CA GLY A 23 6.96 10.72 17.03
C GLY A 23 6.20 12.00 16.68
N ASP A 24 6.60 13.16 17.23
CA ASP A 24 6.02 14.45 16.88
C ASP A 24 6.62 14.99 15.57
N LEU A 25 6.26 14.32 14.47
CA LEU A 25 6.87 14.55 13.16
C LEU A 25 6.57 15.96 12.61
N PHE A 26 5.39 16.51 12.92
CA PHE A 26 5.01 17.85 12.46
C PHE A 26 5.87 18.93 13.12
N ARG A 27 6.08 18.86 14.44
CA ARG A 27 6.96 19.82 15.13
C ARG A 27 8.41 19.60 14.74
N ALA A 28 8.86 18.36 14.58
CA ALA A 28 10.20 18.07 14.08
C ALA A 28 10.44 18.71 12.70
N ILE A 29 9.50 18.57 11.76
CA ILE A 29 9.57 19.22 10.44
C ILE A 29 9.63 20.74 10.58
N TYR A 30 8.86 21.33 11.51
CA TYR A 30 8.86 22.78 11.73
C TYR A 30 10.25 23.27 12.19
N GLU A 31 10.86 22.60 13.14
CA GLU A 31 12.21 22.92 13.62
C GLU A 31 13.28 22.75 12.52
N TYR A 32 13.17 21.71 11.69
CA TYR A 32 14.05 21.59 10.52
C TYR A 32 13.81 22.69 9.48
N LYS A 33 12.57 23.09 9.23
CA LYS A 33 12.25 24.24 8.35
C LYS A 33 12.90 25.51 8.89
N ARG A 34 12.85 25.74 10.20
CA ARG A 34 13.52 26.87 10.85
C ARG A 34 15.02 26.88 10.56
N VAL A 35 15.71 25.75 10.79
CA VAL A 35 17.14 25.59 10.45
C VAL A 35 17.39 25.85 8.97
N TYR A 36 16.56 25.31 8.07
CA TYR A 36 16.69 25.48 6.63
C TYR A 36 16.60 26.96 6.20
N TYR A 37 15.70 27.75 6.77
CA TYR A 37 15.51 29.14 6.34
C TYR A 37 16.42 30.14 7.07
N GLU A 38 16.75 29.88 8.34
CA GLU A 38 17.55 30.79 9.17
C GLU A 38 19.06 30.56 9.06
N SER A 39 19.50 29.34 8.71
CA SER A 39 20.93 29.05 8.58
C SER A 39 21.51 29.55 7.25
N ASN A 40 22.69 30.12 7.33
CA ASN A 40 23.53 30.44 6.16
C ASN A 40 24.52 29.32 5.82
N ASP A 41 24.63 28.28 6.66
CA ASP A 41 25.51 27.14 6.44
C ASP A 41 24.86 26.17 5.42
N PRO A 42 25.47 25.95 4.24
CA PRO A 42 24.96 25.03 3.24
C PRO A 42 24.79 23.60 3.76
N ALA A 43 25.68 23.12 4.65
CA ALA A 43 25.60 21.78 5.19
C ALA A 43 24.39 21.61 6.13
N LEU A 44 24.08 22.63 6.93
CA LEU A 44 22.89 22.62 7.79
C LEU A 44 21.60 22.70 6.97
N LYS A 45 21.60 23.48 5.89
CA LYS A 45 20.47 23.55 4.94
C LYS A 45 20.24 22.21 4.25
N ASP A 46 21.30 21.56 3.79
CA ASP A 46 21.21 20.24 3.16
C ASP A 46 20.66 19.18 4.11
N LEU A 47 21.21 19.11 5.34
CA LEU A 47 20.71 18.23 6.39
C LEU A 47 19.22 18.47 6.67
N ALA A 48 18.83 19.73 6.83
CA ALA A 48 17.44 20.09 7.10
C ALA A 48 16.53 19.72 5.93
N ALA A 49 16.92 19.99 4.68
CA ALA A 49 16.15 19.60 3.49
C ALA A 49 15.95 18.09 3.41
N ASN A 50 17.02 17.31 3.64
CA ASN A 50 16.96 15.86 3.68
C ASN A 50 16.00 15.35 4.76
N LYS A 51 16.11 15.90 5.99
CA LYS A 51 15.22 15.54 7.10
C LYS A 51 13.77 15.92 6.85
N ILE A 52 13.50 17.10 6.31
CA ILE A 52 12.14 17.52 5.95
C ILE A 52 11.57 16.57 4.90
N ALA A 53 12.32 16.27 3.84
CA ALA A 53 11.87 15.38 2.78
C ALA A 53 11.50 13.99 3.30
N TYR A 54 12.36 13.39 4.14
CA TYR A 54 12.11 12.11 4.79
C TYR A 54 10.83 12.11 5.64
N LEU A 55 10.71 13.09 6.53
CA LEU A 55 9.58 13.17 7.46
C LEU A 55 8.28 13.49 6.72
N SER A 56 8.33 14.33 5.68
CA SER A 56 7.21 14.62 4.79
C SER A 56 6.66 13.36 4.11
N ILE A 57 7.51 12.39 3.74
CA ILE A 57 7.04 11.09 3.24
C ILE A 57 6.27 10.34 4.34
N LYS A 58 6.81 10.29 5.56
CA LYS A 58 6.18 9.58 6.68
C LYS A 58 4.79 10.09 7.01
N ILE A 59 4.56 11.40 6.91
CA ILE A 59 3.26 12.03 7.19
C ILE A 59 2.34 12.09 5.96
N GLY A 60 2.76 11.54 4.81
CA GLY A 60 1.97 11.53 3.58
C GLY A 60 1.98 12.85 2.79
N SER A 61 2.83 13.82 3.16
CA SER A 61 2.95 15.11 2.47
C SER A 61 3.96 15.02 1.31
N TYR A 62 3.60 14.27 0.26
CA TYR A 62 4.54 13.91 -0.81
C TYR A 62 4.98 15.10 -1.68
N ASN A 63 4.15 16.13 -1.83
CA ASN A 63 4.54 17.36 -2.54
C ASN A 63 5.61 18.15 -1.78
N ASP A 64 5.48 18.27 -0.45
CA ASP A 64 6.56 18.84 0.37
C ASP A 64 7.80 17.97 0.31
N ALA A 65 7.64 16.63 0.36
CA ALA A 65 8.77 15.73 0.23
C ALA A 65 9.55 15.94 -1.07
N LEU A 66 8.85 16.06 -2.20
CA LEU A 66 9.46 16.36 -3.50
C LEU A 66 10.19 17.70 -3.47
N ARG A 67 9.50 18.76 -3.03
CA ARG A 67 10.04 20.12 -2.97
C ARG A 67 11.34 20.21 -2.18
N TYR A 68 11.45 19.50 -1.05
CA TYR A 68 12.67 19.50 -0.23
C TYR A 68 13.71 18.51 -0.73
N ALA A 69 13.32 17.37 -1.33
CA ALA A 69 14.26 16.45 -1.98
C ALA A 69 15.00 17.09 -3.16
N GLU A 70 14.33 17.95 -3.94
CA GLU A 70 14.95 18.72 -5.03
C GLU A 70 16.03 19.70 -4.55
N ARG A 71 15.90 20.17 -3.29
CA ARG A 71 16.79 21.15 -2.65
C ARG A 71 17.99 20.52 -1.95
N ILE A 72 18.04 19.19 -1.85
CA ILE A 72 19.22 18.47 -1.40
C ILE A 72 20.36 18.77 -2.38
N SER A 73 21.58 18.89 -1.88
CA SER A 73 22.79 19.19 -2.63
C SER A 73 23.00 18.18 -3.75
N ASP A 74 23.38 18.66 -4.95
CA ASP A 74 23.72 17.78 -6.07
C ASP A 74 24.96 16.91 -5.80
N ASN A 75 25.76 17.28 -4.79
CA ASN A 75 26.90 16.50 -4.33
C ASN A 75 26.48 15.31 -3.43
N ASP A 76 25.23 15.24 -2.97
CA ASP A 76 24.74 14.08 -2.22
C ASP A 76 24.60 12.88 -3.18
N PRO A 77 25.40 11.81 -3.01
CA PRO A 77 25.37 10.65 -3.89
C PRO A 77 24.01 9.93 -3.88
N LEU A 78 23.21 10.12 -2.83
CA LEU A 78 21.88 9.54 -2.68
C LEU A 78 20.76 10.45 -3.19
N LYS A 79 21.03 11.66 -3.70
CA LYS A 79 19.98 12.60 -4.14
C LYS A 79 19.00 11.98 -5.13
N LYS A 80 19.50 11.31 -6.18
CA LYS A 80 18.66 10.61 -7.17
C LYS A 80 17.77 9.55 -6.51
N ILE A 81 18.35 8.75 -5.61
CA ILE A 81 17.60 7.75 -4.87
C ILE A 81 16.49 8.41 -4.03
N LYS A 82 16.80 9.49 -3.30
CA LYS A 82 15.85 10.24 -2.46
C LYS A 82 14.72 10.86 -3.28
N LEU A 83 15.01 11.37 -4.49
CA LEU A 83 14.00 11.90 -5.42
C LEU A 83 13.01 10.84 -5.90
N GLY A 84 13.43 9.59 -6.08
CA GLY A 84 12.53 8.53 -6.52
C GLY A 84 11.38 8.25 -5.54
N PHE A 85 11.58 8.44 -4.23
CA PHE A 85 10.57 8.16 -3.21
C PHE A 85 9.30 9.02 -3.33
N PRO A 86 9.36 10.37 -3.33
CA PRO A 86 8.15 11.17 -3.51
C PRO A 86 7.47 10.91 -4.86
N HIS A 87 8.22 10.66 -5.94
CA HIS A 87 7.63 10.27 -7.22
C HIS A 87 6.85 8.95 -7.14
N LEU A 88 7.38 7.94 -6.44
CA LEU A 88 6.66 6.69 -6.17
C LEU A 88 5.32 6.96 -5.49
N TYR A 89 5.30 7.73 -4.40
CA TYR A 89 4.08 7.98 -3.62
C TYR A 89 3.08 8.92 -4.30
N LEU A 90 3.55 9.78 -5.22
CA LEU A 90 2.70 10.60 -6.09
C LEU A 90 2.12 9.82 -7.27
N GLY A 91 2.49 8.55 -7.46
CA GLY A 91 2.05 7.72 -8.59
C GLY A 91 2.84 7.96 -9.89
N ASN A 92 3.91 8.77 -9.84
CA ASN A 92 4.79 9.06 -10.96
C ASN A 92 5.83 7.93 -11.15
N TYR A 93 5.35 6.71 -11.42
CA TYR A 93 6.18 5.50 -11.41
C TYR A 93 7.30 5.53 -12.45
N GLU A 94 7.08 6.12 -13.62
CA GLU A 94 8.11 6.23 -14.68
C GLU A 94 9.29 7.10 -14.22
N THR A 95 9.02 8.20 -13.53
CA THR A 95 10.06 9.07 -13.00
C THR A 95 10.81 8.40 -11.85
N ALA A 96 10.11 7.68 -10.98
CA ALA A 96 10.74 6.88 -9.93
C ALA A 96 11.64 5.78 -10.53
N GLU A 97 11.18 5.11 -11.59
CA GLU A 97 11.93 4.10 -12.34
C GLU A 97 13.21 4.70 -12.94
N TYR A 98 13.13 5.88 -13.56
CA TYR A 98 14.29 6.60 -14.07
C TYR A 98 15.34 6.88 -12.98
N PHE A 99 14.92 7.30 -11.79
CA PHE A 99 15.82 7.58 -10.67
C PHE A 99 16.45 6.33 -10.05
N TRP A 100 15.77 5.18 -10.13
CA TRP A 100 16.18 3.92 -9.50
C TRP A 100 16.66 2.85 -10.49
N LYS A 101 16.83 3.20 -11.78
CA LYS A 101 17.20 2.27 -12.85
C LYS A 101 18.48 1.45 -12.57
N ASP A 102 19.41 2.00 -11.80
CA ASP A 102 20.70 1.38 -11.47
C ASP A 102 20.67 0.71 -10.07
N ASN A 103 19.48 0.60 -9.43
CA ASN A 103 19.30 -0.01 -8.12
C ASN A 103 18.17 -1.05 -8.17
N ASP A 104 18.56 -2.30 -8.42
CA ASP A 104 17.64 -3.44 -8.56
C ASP A 104 16.70 -3.60 -7.35
N THR A 105 17.17 -3.29 -6.15
CA THR A 105 16.36 -3.40 -4.92
C THR A 105 15.22 -2.38 -4.91
N LEU A 106 15.51 -1.11 -5.21
CA LEU A 106 14.50 -0.05 -5.25
C LEU A 106 13.59 -0.21 -6.47
N LEU A 107 14.13 -0.67 -7.60
CA LEU A 107 13.35 -0.94 -8.80
C LEU A 107 12.39 -2.12 -8.59
N ALA A 108 12.83 -3.19 -7.93
CA ALA A 108 11.96 -4.29 -7.53
C ALA A 108 10.86 -3.82 -6.55
N TRP A 109 11.21 -2.97 -5.58
CA TRP A 109 10.24 -2.40 -4.65
C TRP A 109 9.19 -1.52 -5.37
N LEU A 110 9.61 -0.68 -6.32
CA LEU A 110 8.74 0.10 -7.19
C LEU A 110 7.77 -0.79 -7.98
N TYR A 111 8.27 -1.88 -8.56
CA TYR A 111 7.44 -2.81 -9.31
C TYR A 111 6.46 -3.58 -8.42
N LEU A 112 6.85 -3.94 -7.20
CA LEU A 112 5.92 -4.50 -6.21
C LEU A 112 4.81 -3.51 -5.86
N LYS A 113 5.16 -2.26 -5.53
CA LYS A 113 4.21 -1.19 -5.18
C LYS A 113 3.24 -0.86 -6.33
N SER A 114 3.71 -0.93 -7.57
CA SER A 114 2.89 -0.70 -8.77
C SER A 114 2.15 -1.94 -9.28
N GLY A 115 2.22 -3.08 -8.57
CA GLY A 115 1.54 -4.32 -8.92
C GLY A 115 2.16 -5.12 -10.06
N LYS A 116 3.33 -4.69 -10.58
CA LYS A 116 4.09 -5.35 -11.65
C LYS A 116 4.95 -6.49 -11.09
N LEU A 117 4.31 -7.47 -10.46
CA LEU A 117 4.99 -8.57 -9.75
C LEU A 117 6.03 -9.30 -10.61
N ASP A 118 5.70 -9.62 -11.86
CA ASP A 118 6.58 -10.37 -12.75
C ASP A 118 7.90 -9.59 -12.98
N ARG A 119 7.84 -8.26 -13.11
CA ARG A 119 9.04 -7.42 -13.24
C ARG A 119 9.85 -7.36 -11.94
N ALA A 120 9.18 -7.34 -10.79
CA ALA A 120 9.87 -7.39 -9.51
C ALA A 120 10.62 -8.71 -9.33
N GLN A 121 10.01 -9.83 -9.72
CA GLN A 121 10.59 -11.17 -9.63
C GLN A 121 11.79 -11.39 -10.57
N LEU A 122 11.82 -10.70 -11.72
CA LEU A 122 13.00 -10.71 -12.61
C LEU A 122 14.23 -10.08 -11.95
N LEU A 123 14.04 -9.09 -11.09
CA LEU A 123 15.13 -8.41 -10.37
C LEU A 123 15.48 -9.12 -9.06
N VAL A 124 14.49 -9.65 -8.35
CA VAL A 124 14.66 -10.36 -7.09
C VAL A 124 13.80 -11.62 -7.10
N SER A 125 14.42 -12.75 -7.45
CA SER A 125 13.75 -14.04 -7.66
C SER A 125 13.10 -14.63 -6.41
N ASP A 126 13.58 -14.28 -5.22
CA ASP A 126 13.05 -14.74 -3.93
C ASP A 126 11.67 -14.15 -3.58
N ILE A 127 11.15 -13.19 -4.35
CA ILE A 127 9.82 -12.61 -4.13
C ILE A 127 8.75 -13.65 -4.50
N SER A 128 8.12 -14.28 -3.50
CA SER A 128 6.98 -15.17 -3.72
C SER A 128 5.68 -14.53 -3.23
N VAL A 129 4.73 -14.31 -4.14
CA VAL A 129 3.40 -13.81 -3.83
C VAL A 129 2.36 -14.82 -4.32
N SER A 130 1.64 -15.43 -3.38
CA SER A 130 0.53 -16.32 -3.71
C SER A 130 -0.59 -15.51 -4.36
N ARG A 131 -0.85 -15.77 -5.65
CA ARG A 131 -2.03 -15.23 -6.34
C ARG A 131 -2.98 -16.36 -6.74
N LYS A 132 -4.27 -16.04 -6.68
CA LYS A 132 -5.38 -16.91 -7.03
C LYS A 132 -6.18 -16.29 -8.16
N SER A 133 -6.66 -17.11 -9.10
CA SER A 133 -7.51 -16.64 -10.20
C SER A 133 -8.91 -16.18 -9.69
N PRO A 134 -9.29 -14.90 -9.86
CA PRO A 134 -10.61 -14.42 -9.44
C PRO A 134 -11.75 -15.01 -10.26
N ILE A 135 -11.53 -15.21 -11.56
CA ILE A 135 -12.51 -15.82 -12.47
C ILE A 135 -12.79 -17.27 -12.03
N LEU A 136 -11.74 -18.01 -11.67
CA LEU A 136 -11.91 -19.36 -11.13
C LEU A 136 -12.72 -19.33 -9.82
N GLY A 137 -12.49 -18.36 -8.94
CA GLY A 137 -13.29 -18.18 -7.73
C GLY A 137 -14.78 -17.98 -8.03
N GLY A 138 -15.11 -17.10 -8.96
CA GLY A 138 -16.50 -16.90 -9.40
C GLY A 138 -17.09 -18.17 -10.03
N PHE A 139 -16.34 -18.85 -10.89
CA PHE A 139 -16.77 -20.08 -11.56
C PHE A 139 -17.06 -21.21 -10.55
N LEU A 140 -16.19 -21.40 -9.55
CA LEU A 140 -16.41 -22.37 -8.49
C LEU A 140 -17.74 -22.11 -7.77
N SER A 141 -18.00 -20.85 -7.38
CA SER A 141 -19.26 -20.47 -6.74
C SER A 141 -20.49 -20.61 -7.63
N ALA A 142 -20.33 -20.51 -8.95
CA ALA A 142 -21.42 -20.80 -9.88
C ALA A 142 -21.80 -22.29 -9.85
N ILE A 143 -20.83 -23.20 -9.72
CA ILE A 143 -21.14 -24.64 -9.59
C ILE A 143 -21.73 -24.93 -8.20
N VAL A 144 -21.03 -24.49 -7.15
CA VAL A 144 -21.44 -24.70 -5.76
C VAL A 144 -21.28 -23.39 -4.99
N PRO A 145 -22.38 -22.76 -4.55
CA PRO A 145 -22.34 -21.48 -3.84
C PRO A 145 -21.33 -21.47 -2.68
N GLY A 146 -20.58 -20.39 -2.57
CA GLY A 146 -19.59 -20.15 -1.52
C GLY A 146 -18.22 -20.79 -1.73
N THR A 147 -18.04 -21.72 -2.68
CA THR A 147 -16.75 -22.41 -2.86
C THR A 147 -15.63 -21.47 -3.34
N GLY A 148 -15.95 -20.41 -4.08
CA GLY A 148 -14.98 -19.37 -4.43
C GLY A 148 -14.47 -18.57 -3.23
N LYS A 149 -15.32 -18.33 -2.21
CA LYS A 149 -14.91 -17.72 -0.94
C LYS A 149 -14.01 -18.66 -0.12
N ILE A 150 -14.33 -19.96 -0.10
CA ILE A 150 -13.46 -20.99 0.52
C ILE A 150 -12.10 -21.02 -0.19
N TYR A 151 -12.09 -20.98 -1.51
CA TYR A 151 -10.87 -20.91 -2.31
C TYR A 151 -10.01 -19.67 -1.97
N ALA A 152 -10.64 -18.54 -1.66
CA ALA A 152 -9.99 -17.32 -1.15
C ALA A 152 -9.56 -17.38 0.33
N GLY A 153 -9.75 -18.52 1.02
CA GLY A 153 -9.44 -18.69 2.45
C GLY A 153 -10.53 -18.17 3.39
N ARG A 154 -11.68 -17.73 2.87
CA ARG A 154 -12.82 -17.21 3.64
C ARG A 154 -13.87 -18.30 3.84
N ALA A 155 -13.51 -19.33 4.59
CA ALA A 155 -14.33 -20.54 4.74
C ALA A 155 -15.72 -20.26 5.33
N PHE A 156 -15.79 -19.44 6.38
CA PHE A 156 -17.06 -19.08 7.03
C PHE A 156 -18.01 -18.36 6.07
N ASP A 157 -17.51 -17.39 5.30
CA ASP A 157 -18.33 -16.67 4.32
C ASP A 157 -18.83 -17.60 3.22
N GLY A 158 -18.01 -18.57 2.81
CA GLY A 158 -18.42 -19.62 1.88
C GLY A 158 -19.57 -20.46 2.42
N LEU A 159 -19.46 -20.95 3.67
CA LEU A 159 -20.52 -21.73 4.33
C LEU A 159 -21.83 -20.93 4.46
N LEU A 160 -21.76 -19.66 4.86
CA LEU A 160 -22.94 -18.79 4.93
C LEU A 160 -23.61 -18.64 3.57
N SER A 161 -22.81 -18.49 2.51
CA SER A 161 -23.33 -18.33 1.15
C SER A 161 -24.04 -19.58 0.67
N LEU A 162 -23.49 -20.75 0.98
CA LEU A 162 -24.13 -22.03 0.71
C LEU A 162 -25.47 -22.15 1.44
N LEU A 163 -25.50 -21.85 2.75
CA LEU A 163 -26.72 -21.92 3.56
C LEU A 163 -27.83 -20.99 3.05
N ILE A 164 -27.49 -19.76 2.67
CA ILE A 164 -28.45 -18.79 2.13
C ILE A 164 -29.03 -19.28 0.80
N ASN A 165 -28.17 -19.76 -0.11
CA ASN A 165 -28.61 -20.22 -1.42
C ASN A 165 -29.44 -21.52 -1.33
N VAL A 166 -29.02 -22.47 -0.51
CA VAL A 166 -29.76 -23.72 -0.28
C VAL A 166 -31.10 -23.44 0.38
N SER A 167 -31.16 -22.58 1.40
CA SER A 167 -32.41 -22.26 2.11
C SER A 167 -33.43 -21.55 1.22
N THR A 168 -32.99 -20.55 0.45
CA THR A 168 -33.86 -19.82 -0.49
C THR A 168 -34.30 -20.67 -1.66
N GLY A 169 -33.39 -21.45 -2.25
CA GLY A 169 -33.72 -22.41 -3.33
C GLY A 169 -34.68 -23.50 -2.86
N TYR A 170 -34.46 -24.06 -1.66
CA TYR A 170 -35.39 -25.03 -1.07
C TYR A 170 -36.77 -24.42 -0.78
N SER A 171 -36.82 -23.16 -0.34
CA SER A 171 -38.08 -22.44 -0.09
C SER A 171 -38.85 -22.21 -1.38
N ALA A 172 -38.17 -21.82 -2.46
CA ALA A 172 -38.76 -21.71 -3.80
C ALA A 172 -39.31 -23.06 -4.29
N TYR A 173 -38.53 -24.14 -4.15
CA TYR A 173 -38.96 -25.49 -4.50
C TYR A 173 -40.22 -25.93 -3.74
N ARG A 174 -40.28 -25.70 -2.42
CA ARG A 174 -41.48 -26.02 -1.64
C ARG A 174 -42.67 -25.16 -2.07
N ALA A 175 -42.49 -23.87 -2.27
CA ALA A 175 -43.57 -22.98 -2.72
C ALA A 175 -44.17 -23.45 -4.05
N TYR A 176 -43.32 -23.84 -5.01
CA TYR A 176 -43.74 -24.46 -6.26
C TYR A 176 -44.52 -25.76 -6.03
N ARG A 177 -43.98 -26.68 -5.21
CA ARG A 177 -44.59 -28.00 -4.99
C ARG A 177 -45.97 -27.95 -4.33
N TYR A 178 -46.23 -26.94 -3.50
CA TYR A 178 -47.51 -26.74 -2.82
C TYR A 178 -48.43 -25.70 -3.50
N GLY A 179 -48.11 -25.25 -4.72
CA GLY A 179 -48.97 -24.33 -5.48
C GLY A 179 -49.08 -22.92 -4.89
N ARG A 180 -48.05 -22.46 -4.15
CA ARG A 180 -48.02 -21.14 -3.50
C ARG A 180 -47.30 -20.13 -4.39
N GLU A 181 -47.99 -19.61 -5.40
CA GLU A 181 -47.41 -18.81 -6.49
C GLU A 181 -46.66 -17.55 -6.01
N LEU A 182 -47.27 -16.75 -5.14
CA LEU A 182 -46.63 -15.53 -4.62
C LEU A 182 -45.32 -15.85 -3.90
N GLU A 183 -45.31 -16.88 -3.05
CA GLU A 183 -44.10 -17.34 -2.35
C GLU A 183 -43.06 -17.87 -3.33
N PHE A 184 -43.47 -18.57 -4.39
CA PHE A 184 -42.57 -19.10 -5.39
C PHE A 184 -41.81 -17.98 -6.11
N TYR A 185 -42.50 -16.95 -6.59
CA TYR A 185 -41.85 -15.81 -7.24
C TYR A 185 -40.95 -15.04 -6.27
N LEU A 186 -41.40 -14.84 -5.03
CA LEU A 186 -40.60 -14.17 -4.00
C LEU A 186 -39.29 -14.93 -3.72
N TYR A 187 -39.37 -16.22 -3.39
CA TYR A 187 -38.17 -17.00 -3.05
C TYR A 187 -37.26 -17.25 -4.26
N SER A 188 -37.83 -17.38 -5.46
CA SER A 188 -37.02 -17.49 -6.69
C SER A 188 -36.25 -16.20 -6.99
N GLY A 189 -36.90 -15.04 -6.79
CA GLY A 189 -36.24 -13.74 -6.90
C GLY A 189 -35.12 -13.58 -5.88
N LEU A 190 -35.37 -13.94 -4.61
CA LEU A 190 -34.35 -13.93 -3.56
C LEU A 190 -33.18 -14.87 -3.88
N PHE A 191 -33.47 -16.11 -4.29
CA PHE A 191 -32.46 -17.08 -4.70
C PHE A 191 -31.58 -16.50 -5.81
N LEU A 192 -32.17 -15.93 -6.86
CA LEU A 192 -31.42 -15.36 -7.97
C LEU A 192 -30.49 -14.22 -7.51
N ILE A 193 -30.99 -13.31 -6.66
CA ILE A 193 -30.20 -12.20 -6.10
C ILE A 193 -29.01 -12.74 -5.30
N PHE A 194 -29.25 -13.68 -4.38
CA PHE A 194 -28.19 -14.24 -3.54
C PHE A 194 -27.20 -15.09 -4.32
N TYR A 195 -27.66 -15.82 -5.34
CA TYR A 195 -26.82 -16.66 -6.17
C TYR A 195 -25.87 -15.82 -7.03
N LEU A 196 -26.39 -14.83 -7.75
CA LEU A 196 -25.57 -13.92 -8.54
C LEU A 196 -24.64 -13.06 -7.66
N GLY A 197 -25.15 -12.60 -6.52
CA GLY A 197 -24.37 -11.88 -5.52
C GLY A 197 -23.24 -12.72 -4.93
N ASP A 198 -23.43 -14.02 -4.75
CA ASP A 198 -22.38 -14.92 -4.27
C ASP A 198 -21.27 -15.13 -5.31
N ILE A 199 -21.63 -15.32 -6.59
CA ILE A 199 -20.65 -15.46 -7.68
C ILE A 199 -19.76 -14.21 -7.74
N TYR A 200 -20.38 -13.03 -7.78
CA TYR A 200 -19.64 -11.76 -7.79
C TYR A 200 -18.84 -11.55 -6.50
N GLY A 201 -19.45 -11.82 -5.33
CA GLY A 201 -18.79 -11.70 -4.04
C GLY A 201 -17.58 -12.64 -3.90
N SER A 202 -17.61 -13.80 -4.56
CA SER A 202 -16.50 -14.74 -4.61
C SER A 202 -15.35 -14.25 -5.50
N TYR A 203 -15.66 -13.64 -6.64
CA TYR A 203 -14.66 -12.94 -7.46
C TYR A 203 -13.96 -11.83 -6.66
N VAL A 204 -14.75 -11.01 -5.94
CA VAL A 204 -14.21 -9.94 -5.09
C VAL A 204 -13.37 -10.50 -3.94
N ALA A 205 -13.81 -11.57 -3.28
CA ALA A 205 -13.05 -12.22 -2.21
C ALA A 205 -11.66 -12.69 -2.65
N VAL A 206 -11.53 -13.22 -3.87
CA VAL A 206 -10.24 -13.63 -4.41
C VAL A 206 -9.35 -12.44 -4.77
N ASN A 207 -9.91 -11.37 -5.34
CA ASN A 207 -9.16 -10.13 -5.57
C ASN A 207 -8.62 -9.54 -4.27
N GLU A 208 -9.43 -9.56 -3.22
CA GLU A 208 -9.02 -9.11 -1.90
C GLU A 208 -7.88 -9.96 -1.33
N TYR A 209 -7.97 -11.29 -1.46
CA TYR A 209 -6.87 -12.20 -1.10
C TYR A 209 -5.57 -11.83 -1.84
N ASN A 210 -5.63 -11.55 -3.14
CA ASN A 210 -4.47 -11.18 -3.94
C ASN A 210 -3.88 -9.84 -3.51
N ARG A 211 -4.73 -8.84 -3.22
CA ARG A 211 -4.32 -7.52 -2.74
C ARG A 211 -3.59 -7.62 -1.40
N VAL A 212 -4.18 -8.31 -0.43
CA VAL A 212 -3.58 -8.51 0.90
C VAL A 212 -2.26 -9.28 0.80
N SER A 213 -2.19 -10.29 -0.08
CA SER A 213 -0.96 -11.06 -0.31
C SER A 213 0.17 -10.18 -0.88
N LEU A 214 -0.15 -9.28 -1.81
CA LEU A 214 0.81 -8.32 -2.35
C LEU A 214 1.26 -7.30 -1.30
N GLU A 215 0.33 -6.75 -0.51
CA GLU A 215 0.65 -5.79 0.55
C GLU A 215 1.57 -6.41 1.61
N LYS A 216 1.33 -7.67 1.98
CA LYS A 216 2.21 -8.41 2.87
C LYS A 216 3.61 -8.54 2.26
N ALA A 217 3.71 -8.95 1.00
CA ALA A 217 4.99 -9.09 0.32
C ALA A 217 5.76 -7.76 0.23
N VAL A 218 5.06 -6.64 -0.02
CA VAL A 218 5.65 -5.29 0.01
C VAL A 218 6.23 -4.96 1.38
N LYS A 219 5.49 -5.22 2.47
CA LYS A 219 5.96 -4.97 3.84
C LYS A 219 7.16 -5.85 4.20
N ASP A 220 7.09 -7.14 3.87
CA ASP A 220 8.18 -8.09 4.11
C ASP A 220 9.44 -7.67 3.32
N PHE A 221 9.27 -7.18 2.09
CA PHE A 221 10.36 -6.63 1.27
C PHE A 221 10.98 -5.38 1.91
N GLU A 222 10.16 -4.43 2.37
CA GLU A 222 10.61 -3.19 3.02
C GLU A 222 11.48 -3.47 4.24
N VAL A 223 11.07 -4.44 5.07
CA VAL A 223 11.80 -4.88 6.25
C VAL A 223 13.10 -5.60 5.87
N ARG A 224 13.02 -6.60 4.97
CA ARG A 224 14.17 -7.43 4.56
C ARG A 224 15.30 -6.60 3.96
N PHE A 225 14.98 -5.65 3.09
CA PHE A 225 15.98 -4.84 2.39
C PHE A 225 16.32 -3.52 3.08
N ASN A 226 15.65 -3.23 4.21
CA ASN A 226 15.77 -2.00 4.97
C ASN A 226 15.69 -0.76 4.06
N ILE A 227 14.56 -0.61 3.35
CA ILE A 227 14.37 0.43 2.33
C ILE A 227 14.58 1.85 2.89
N TRP A 228 14.40 2.04 4.19
CA TRP A 228 14.58 3.34 4.83
C TRP A 228 16.05 3.74 5.05
N LYS A 229 17.01 2.84 4.82
CA LYS A 229 18.46 3.14 4.93
C LYS A 229 18.92 4.24 3.98
N TYR A 230 18.21 4.51 2.88
CA TYR A 230 18.61 5.53 1.90
C TYR A 230 18.40 6.98 2.38
N TRP A 231 17.86 7.17 3.58
CA TRP A 231 17.63 8.48 4.20
C TRP A 231 18.67 8.86 5.27
N PHE A 232 19.52 7.92 5.69
CA PHE A 232 20.49 8.07 6.80
C PHE A 232 21.89 7.72 6.34
#